data_AF-A0A7X7SLE6-F1
#
_entry.id   AF-A0A7X7SLE6-F1
#
_cell.length_a   1.000
_cell.length_b   1.000
_cell.length_c   1.000
_cell.angle_alpha   90.00
_cell.angle_beta   90.00
_cell.angle_gamma   90.00
#
_symmetry.space_group_name_H-M   'P 1'
#
loop_
_entity.id
_entity.type
_entity.pdbx_description
1 polymer ?
#
loop_
_entity_poly.entity_id
_entity_poly.type
_entity_poly.pdbx_seq_one_letter_code
_entity_poly.pdbx_strand_id
1 'polypeptide(L)'
;MPTDSDHPAASLREAPSRVAAWDAAVSRRIGVHAPHPRWFTLPLSLLSLSGNYGFLWFVLAAVPWLRGAPRGAARFAYVAGAVLGTELLTYGVKVLVGRRRPPELERDTPRYIALPRSRSFPSSHASMGVVGTATLTALSPAWAAPLVVLLFVLAFSRVYLRVHYLLDVVAGLVFGACLAVLLLTLVPVPH
;
A
#
# COMPACT_ATOMS: atom_id res chain seq x y z
N MET A 1 41.16 42.45 -7.07
CA MET A 1 40.31 41.51 -6.32
C MET A 1 38.92 41.51 -6.95
N PRO A 2 38.55 40.49 -7.72
CA PRO A 2 37.16 40.17 -8.01
C PRO A 2 36.68 39.08 -7.05
N THR A 3 35.55 39.30 -6.37
CA THR A 3 34.86 38.28 -5.57
C THR A 3 33.44 38.12 -6.08
N ASP A 4 32.99 36.87 -6.01
CA ASP A 4 31.64 36.36 -6.24
C ASP A 4 31.21 36.16 -7.68
N SER A 5 31.73 35.05 -8.20
CA SER A 5 31.02 34.12 -9.07
C SER A 5 29.61 33.84 -8.53
N ASP A 6 28.62 34.54 -9.09
CA ASP A 6 27.25 34.03 -9.14
C ASP A 6 27.27 32.67 -9.83
N HIS A 7 27.09 31.62 -9.05
CA HIS A 7 26.69 30.31 -9.57
C HIS A 7 25.16 30.29 -9.70
N PRO A 8 24.57 30.51 -10.89
CA PRO A 8 23.20 30.11 -11.14
C PRO A 8 23.16 28.59 -11.34
N ALA A 9 23.48 27.82 -10.31
CA ALA A 9 23.03 26.45 -10.20
C ALA A 9 21.55 26.44 -9.77
N ALA A 10 20.72 27.21 -10.47
CA ALA A 10 19.29 26.97 -10.57
C ALA A 10 19.14 25.71 -11.42
N SER A 11 19.40 24.58 -10.76
CA SER A 11 19.28 23.24 -11.29
C SER A 11 18.00 23.12 -12.09
N LEU A 12 18.16 22.72 -13.34
CA LEU A 12 17.12 22.30 -14.25
C LEU A 12 16.17 21.38 -13.48
N ARG A 13 15.03 21.92 -13.03
CA ARG A 13 13.92 21.08 -12.57
C ARG A 13 13.43 20.40 -13.83
N GLU A 14 13.99 19.23 -14.13
CA GLU A 14 13.52 18.40 -15.24
C GLU A 14 12.00 18.31 -15.13
N ALA A 15 11.33 18.73 -16.20
CA ALA A 15 9.89 18.64 -16.26
C ALA A 15 9.50 17.18 -15.98
N PRO A 16 8.47 16.94 -15.13
CA PRO A 16 8.07 15.58 -14.81
C PRO A 16 7.77 14.81 -16.10
N SER A 17 8.23 13.55 -16.16
CA SER A 17 7.98 12.70 -17.31
C SER A 17 6.48 12.65 -17.63
N ARG A 18 6.12 12.42 -18.90
CA ARG A 18 4.70 12.33 -19.33
C ARG A 18 3.90 11.35 -18.47
N VAL A 19 4.52 10.24 -18.06
CA VAL A 19 3.93 9.23 -17.17
C VAL A 19 3.66 9.79 -15.78
N ALA A 20 4.64 10.50 -15.18
CA ALA A 20 4.47 11.09 -13.86
C ALA A 20 3.41 12.20 -13.85
N ALA A 21 3.35 13.01 -14.91
CA ALA A 21 2.33 14.04 -15.08
C ALA A 21 0.92 13.43 -15.20
N TRP A 22 0.79 12.35 -15.99
CA TRP A 22 -0.46 11.62 -16.14
C TRP A 22 -0.93 10.98 -14.83
N ASP A 23 -0.03 10.28 -14.13
CA ASP A 23 -0.33 9.63 -12.84
C ASP A 23 -0.79 10.64 -11.78
N ALA A 24 -0.13 11.80 -11.73
CA ALA A 24 -0.55 12.90 -10.87
C ALA A 24 -1.93 13.46 -11.26
N ALA A 25 -2.21 13.62 -12.56
CA ALA A 25 -3.50 14.12 -13.04
C ALA A 25 -4.66 13.16 -12.70
N VAL A 26 -4.48 11.86 -12.94
CA VAL A 26 -5.48 10.84 -12.60
C VAL A 26 -5.69 10.75 -11.09
N SER A 27 -4.59 10.73 -10.32
CA SER A 27 -4.65 10.66 -8.86
C SER A 27 -5.33 11.90 -8.25
N ARG A 28 -5.08 13.11 -8.80
CA ARG A 28 -5.81 14.33 -8.41
C ARG A 28 -7.29 14.25 -8.76
N ARG A 29 -7.65 13.73 -9.93
CA ARG A 29 -9.07 13.59 -10.32
C ARG A 29 -9.84 12.72 -9.35
N ILE A 30 -9.26 11.59 -8.95
CA ILE A 30 -9.89 10.65 -8.01
C ILE A 30 -9.83 11.19 -6.57
N GLY A 31 -8.69 11.75 -6.17
CA GLY A 31 -8.45 12.13 -4.79
C GLY A 31 -8.96 13.53 -4.41
N VAL A 32 -9.00 14.47 -5.33
CA VAL A 32 -9.35 15.88 -5.09
C VAL A 32 -10.71 16.26 -5.68
N HIS A 33 -10.99 15.83 -6.91
CA HIS A 33 -12.21 16.25 -7.61
C HIS A 33 -13.40 15.32 -7.42
N ALA A 34 -13.19 14.08 -6.96
CA ALA A 34 -14.29 13.23 -6.56
C ALA A 34 -14.95 13.78 -5.28
N PRO A 35 -16.27 13.57 -5.09
CA PRO A 35 -16.93 13.93 -3.84
C PRO A 35 -16.49 13.00 -2.69
N HIS A 36 -16.31 13.58 -1.49
CA HIS A 36 -15.94 12.84 -0.28
C HIS A 36 -17.02 12.89 0.79
N PRO A 37 -18.21 12.28 0.56
CA PRO A 37 -19.24 12.25 1.57
C PRO A 37 -18.78 11.42 2.77
N ARG A 38 -19.18 11.84 3.98
CA ARG A 38 -18.73 11.21 5.24
C ARG A 38 -19.10 9.73 5.32
N TRP A 39 -20.28 9.35 4.84
CA TRP A 39 -20.77 7.96 4.86
C TRP A 39 -19.90 7.00 4.04
N PHE A 40 -19.22 7.48 3.01
CA PHE A 40 -18.33 6.68 2.18
C PHE A 40 -16.87 6.79 2.63
N THR A 41 -16.45 8.01 3.00
CA THR A 41 -15.05 8.31 3.33
C THR A 41 -14.66 7.74 4.69
N LEU A 42 -15.55 7.76 5.69
CA LEU A 42 -15.24 7.26 7.03
C LEU A 42 -14.94 5.75 7.04
N PRO A 43 -15.79 4.87 6.46
CA PRO A 43 -15.48 3.44 6.38
C PRO A 43 -14.17 3.15 5.64
N LEU A 44 -13.91 3.86 4.53
CA LEU A 44 -12.65 3.71 3.80
C LEU A 44 -11.44 4.16 4.61
N SER A 45 -11.54 5.26 5.36
CA SER A 45 -10.49 5.70 6.28
C SER A 45 -10.21 4.65 7.35
N LEU A 46 -11.25 4.06 7.95
CA LEU A 46 -11.10 3.01 8.97
C LEU A 46 -10.46 1.74 8.38
N LEU A 47 -10.89 1.31 7.20
CA LEU A 47 -10.28 0.19 6.47
C LEU A 47 -8.81 0.46 6.14
N SER A 48 -8.51 1.66 5.66
CA SER A 48 -7.14 2.07 5.37
C SER A 48 -6.27 2.09 6.63
N LEU A 49 -6.81 2.54 7.77
CA LEU A 49 -6.13 2.51 9.06
C LEU A 49 -5.90 1.09 9.57
N SER A 50 -6.87 0.18 9.40
CA SER A 50 -6.70 -1.22 9.80
C SER A 50 -5.63 -1.93 8.96
N GLY A 51 -5.38 -1.50 7.72
CA GLY A 51 -4.26 -2.00 6.92
C GLY A 51 -2.87 -1.57 7.39
N ASN A 52 -2.75 -0.68 8.38
CA ASN A 52 -1.45 -0.22 8.87
C ASN A 52 -0.64 -1.37 9.46
N TYR A 53 0.63 -1.49 9.03
CA TYR A 53 1.58 -2.53 9.44
C TYR A 53 1.03 -3.97 9.30
N GLY A 54 0.02 -4.17 8.45
CA GLY A 54 -0.60 -5.47 8.24
C GLY A 54 -1.63 -5.90 9.27
N PHE A 55 -2.04 -5.03 10.20
CA PHE A 55 -2.94 -5.38 11.31
C PHE A 55 -4.22 -6.10 10.87
N LEU A 56 -4.88 -5.61 9.81
CA LEU A 56 -6.06 -6.24 9.20
C LEU A 56 -5.82 -7.74 8.89
N TRP A 57 -4.68 -8.06 8.31
CA TRP A 57 -4.34 -9.42 7.90
C TRP A 57 -4.04 -10.32 9.09
N PHE A 58 -3.44 -9.78 10.16
CA PHE A 58 -3.24 -10.52 11.41
C PHE A 58 -4.58 -10.88 12.06
N VAL A 59 -5.53 -9.94 12.10
CA VAL A 59 -6.88 -10.21 12.63
C VAL A 59 -7.57 -11.32 11.82
N LEU A 60 -7.52 -11.24 10.48
CA LEU A 60 -8.12 -12.25 9.62
C LEU A 60 -7.45 -13.63 9.79
N ALA A 61 -6.13 -13.68 9.93
CA ALA A 61 -5.39 -14.91 10.17
C ALA A 61 -5.63 -15.52 11.56
N ALA A 62 -5.93 -14.69 12.56
CA ALA A 62 -6.22 -15.15 13.92
C ALA A 62 -7.61 -15.82 14.00
N VAL A 63 -8.56 -15.47 13.14
CA VAL A 63 -9.94 -16.00 13.22
C VAL A 63 -10.01 -17.54 13.16
N PRO A 64 -9.38 -18.24 12.20
CA PRO A 64 -9.35 -19.70 12.20
C PRO A 64 -8.62 -20.28 13.42
N TRP A 65 -7.53 -19.64 13.86
CA TRP A 65 -6.76 -20.08 15.03
C TRP A 65 -7.60 -20.03 16.31
N LEU A 66 -8.29 -18.92 16.56
CA LEU A 66 -9.18 -18.74 17.71
C LEU A 66 -10.41 -19.66 17.68
N ARG A 67 -10.78 -20.15 16.49
CA ARG A 67 -11.85 -21.15 16.29
C ARG A 67 -11.36 -22.59 16.38
N GLY A 68 -10.10 -22.83 16.77
CA GLY A 68 -9.56 -24.16 16.98
C GLY A 68 -9.17 -24.89 15.69
N ALA A 69 -8.90 -24.17 14.59
CA ALA A 69 -8.40 -24.80 13.37
C ALA A 69 -7.09 -25.57 13.65
N PRO A 70 -6.92 -26.77 13.07
CA PRO A 70 -5.65 -27.49 13.14
C PRO A 70 -4.49 -26.60 12.71
N ARG A 71 -3.37 -26.68 13.44
CA ARG A 71 -2.18 -25.85 13.22
C ARG A 71 -2.45 -24.34 13.19
N GLY A 72 -3.49 -23.85 13.87
CA GLY A 72 -3.89 -22.45 13.87
C GLY A 72 -2.74 -21.46 14.12
N ALA A 73 -1.87 -21.74 15.10
CA ALA A 73 -0.70 -20.90 15.38
C ALA A 73 0.32 -20.87 14.23
N ALA A 74 0.58 -22.01 13.57
CA ALA A 74 1.49 -22.07 12.42
C ALA A 74 0.90 -21.36 11.20
N ARG A 75 -0.41 -21.50 10.96
CA ARG A 75 -1.14 -20.77 9.92
C ARG A 75 -1.10 -19.26 10.14
N PHE A 76 -1.32 -18.83 11.38
CA PHE A 76 -1.18 -17.43 11.76
C PHE A 76 0.24 -16.93 11.53
N ALA A 77 1.26 -17.65 12.01
CA ALA A 77 2.66 -17.28 11.85
C ALA A 77 3.08 -17.20 10.37
N TYR A 78 2.57 -18.09 9.53
CA TYR A 78 2.80 -18.09 8.08
C TYR A 78 2.27 -16.80 7.43
N VAL A 79 1.02 -16.42 7.68
CA VAL A 79 0.43 -15.18 7.15
C VAL A 79 1.13 -13.96 7.75
N ALA A 80 1.32 -13.93 9.07
CA ALA A 80 1.92 -12.80 9.76
C ALA A 80 3.36 -12.54 9.32
N GLY A 81 4.18 -13.60 9.21
CA GLY A 81 5.55 -13.51 8.73
C GLY A 81 5.64 -13.00 7.29
N ALA A 82 4.77 -13.49 6.41
CA ALA A 82 4.69 -13.04 5.02
C ALA A 82 4.33 -11.55 4.90
N VAL A 83 3.32 -11.11 5.65
CA VAL A 83 2.84 -9.72 5.64
C VAL A 83 3.89 -8.77 6.25
N LEU A 84 4.49 -9.13 7.38
CA LEU A 84 5.57 -8.36 8.00
C LEU A 84 6.80 -8.28 7.11
N GLY A 85 7.21 -9.40 6.49
CA GLY A 85 8.30 -9.43 5.52
C GLY A 85 8.03 -8.49 4.34
N THR A 86 6.79 -8.44 3.87
CA THR A 86 6.38 -7.53 2.80
C THR A 86 6.44 -6.06 3.22
N GLU A 87 6.00 -5.70 4.44
CA GLU A 87 6.17 -4.35 4.98
C GLU A 87 7.65 -3.94 5.02
N LEU A 88 8.52 -4.82 5.50
CA LEU A 88 9.97 -4.55 5.58
C LEU A 88 10.59 -4.37 4.20
N LEU A 89 10.27 -5.24 3.24
CA LEU A 89 10.79 -5.16 1.87
C LEU A 89 10.31 -3.89 1.16
N THR A 90 9.03 -3.54 1.28
CA THR A 90 8.50 -2.30 0.70
C THR A 90 9.08 -1.07 1.36
N TYR A 91 9.37 -1.10 2.67
CA TYR A 91 10.10 -0.05 3.35
C TYR A 91 11.52 0.11 2.78
N GLY A 92 12.23 -0.99 2.53
CA GLY A 92 13.53 -0.97 1.85
C GLY A 92 13.46 -0.28 0.48
N VAL A 93 12.48 -0.65 -0.36
CA VAL A 93 12.29 -0.01 -1.68
C VAL A 93 11.97 1.48 -1.56
N LYS A 94 11.16 1.87 -0.57
CA LYS A 94 10.81 3.28 -0.31
C LYS A 94 12.03 4.15 -0.02
N VAL A 95 13.00 3.62 0.73
CA VAL A 95 14.26 4.32 1.04
C VAL A 95 15.07 4.56 -0.24
N LEU A 96 15.09 3.59 -1.15
CA LEU A 96 15.82 3.67 -2.42
C LEU A 96 15.18 4.64 -3.42
N VAL A 97 13.85 4.59 -3.58
CA VAL A 97 13.15 5.35 -4.63
C VAL A 97 12.88 6.80 -4.22
N GLY A 98 12.62 7.08 -2.94
CA GLY A 98 12.51 8.46 -2.46
C GLY A 98 11.30 9.26 -2.96
N ARG A 99 10.31 8.63 -3.62
CA ARG A 99 9.13 9.33 -4.19
C ARG A 99 8.30 10.04 -3.10
N ARG A 100 8.05 11.33 -3.31
CA ARG A 100 7.19 12.18 -2.44
C ARG A 100 5.71 11.82 -2.60
N ARG A 101 4.91 11.97 -1.55
CA ARG A 101 3.46 11.68 -1.58
C ARG A 101 2.65 12.84 -2.18
N PRO A 102 1.46 12.58 -2.76
CA PRO A 102 0.60 13.65 -3.30
C PRO A 102 0.34 14.83 -2.34
N PRO A 103 0.00 14.61 -1.05
CA PRO A 103 -0.32 15.71 -0.14
C PRO A 103 0.89 16.56 0.29
N GLU A 104 2.12 16.09 0.05
CA GLU A 104 3.32 16.91 0.26
C GLU A 104 3.44 18.02 -0.79
N LEU A 105 2.78 17.85 -1.94
CA LEU A 105 2.78 18.80 -3.06
C LEU A 105 1.58 19.74 -3.03
N GLU A 106 0.49 19.38 -2.34
CA GLU A 106 -0.80 20.08 -2.35
C GLU A 106 -1.21 20.50 -0.92
N ARG A 107 -0.49 21.50 -0.37
CA ARG A 107 -0.54 21.88 1.07
C ARG A 107 -1.92 22.28 1.62
N ASP A 108 -2.83 22.76 0.77
CA ASP A 108 -4.12 23.32 1.18
C ASP A 108 -5.31 22.35 1.07
N THR A 109 -5.04 21.05 0.83
CA THR A 109 -6.09 20.05 0.65
C THR A 109 -6.43 19.34 1.98
N PRO A 110 -7.73 19.20 2.35
CA PRO A 110 -8.12 18.54 3.59
C PRO A 110 -7.63 17.07 3.66
N ARG A 111 -7.14 16.64 4.81
CA ARG A 111 -6.68 15.26 5.04
C ARG A 111 -7.78 14.40 5.67
N TYR A 112 -8.04 13.23 5.11
CA TYR A 112 -9.01 12.27 5.67
C TYR A 112 -8.40 11.24 6.62
N ILE A 113 -7.08 11.04 6.53
CA ILE A 113 -6.27 10.21 7.42
C ILE A 113 -4.93 10.90 7.66
N ALA A 114 -4.24 10.54 8.75
CA ALA A 114 -2.89 11.02 9.03
C ALA A 114 -1.94 10.63 7.88
N LEU A 115 -1.15 11.60 7.40
CA LEU A 115 -0.19 11.34 6.33
C LEU A 115 0.94 10.44 6.86
N PRO A 116 1.21 9.30 6.23
CA PRO A 116 2.33 8.48 6.66
C PRO A 116 3.65 9.21 6.44
N ARG A 117 4.58 9.11 7.40
CA ARG A 117 5.90 9.77 7.34
C ARG A 117 6.86 9.12 6.32
N SER A 118 6.54 7.93 5.82
CA SER A 118 7.35 7.19 4.85
C SER A 118 7.07 7.59 3.40
N ARG A 119 8.00 7.33 2.47
CA ARG A 119 7.86 7.61 1.03
C ARG A 119 6.67 6.89 0.39
N SER A 120 6.24 7.38 -0.79
CA SER A 120 4.98 6.94 -1.41
C SER A 120 5.09 5.62 -2.19
N PHE A 121 6.25 5.32 -2.77
CA PHE A 121 6.41 4.20 -3.70
C PHE A 121 7.24 3.04 -3.11
N PRO A 122 6.80 1.78 -3.24
CA PRO A 122 5.46 1.33 -3.66
C PRO A 122 4.46 1.42 -2.48
N SER A 123 3.17 1.23 -2.77
CA SER A 123 2.14 1.16 -1.73
C SER A 123 2.26 -0.12 -0.91
N SER A 124 2.63 0.01 0.37
CA SER A 124 2.73 -1.14 1.27
C SER A 124 1.38 -1.80 1.53
N HIS A 125 0.32 -1.00 1.74
CA HIS A 125 -1.06 -1.53 1.88
C HIS A 125 -1.48 -2.41 0.71
N ALA A 126 -1.12 -2.03 -0.52
CA ALA A 126 -1.41 -2.84 -1.71
C ALA A 126 -0.55 -4.12 -1.73
N SER A 127 0.74 -4.00 -1.43
CA SER A 127 1.68 -5.13 -1.43
C SER A 127 1.32 -6.18 -0.36
N MET A 128 1.18 -5.74 0.89
CA MET A 128 0.71 -6.58 2.00
C MET A 128 -0.68 -7.12 1.73
N GLY A 129 -1.54 -6.35 1.04
CA GLY A 129 -2.87 -6.78 0.69
C GLY A 129 -2.88 -7.99 -0.23
N VAL A 130 -2.04 -7.98 -1.27
CA VAL A 130 -1.89 -9.13 -2.18
C VAL A 130 -1.36 -10.34 -1.42
N VAL A 131 -0.31 -10.17 -0.62
CA VAL A 131 0.32 -11.27 0.12
C VAL A 131 -0.63 -11.85 1.17
N GLY A 132 -1.36 -11.01 1.92
CA GLY A 132 -2.36 -11.44 2.88
C GLY A 132 -3.51 -12.20 2.20
N THR A 133 -4.04 -11.69 1.09
CA THR A 133 -5.08 -12.37 0.31
C THR A 133 -4.60 -13.72 -0.22
N ALA A 134 -3.40 -13.78 -0.80
CA ALA A 134 -2.85 -15.01 -1.37
C ALA A 134 -2.59 -16.08 -0.30
N THR A 135 -1.95 -15.71 0.81
CA THR A 135 -1.64 -16.64 1.90
C THR A 135 -2.89 -17.18 2.61
N LEU A 136 -3.87 -16.32 2.89
CA LEU A 136 -5.15 -16.76 3.47
C LEU A 136 -5.96 -17.62 2.50
N THR A 137 -5.92 -17.31 1.20
CA THR A 137 -6.60 -18.11 0.17
C THR A 137 -5.97 -19.49 0.02
N ALA A 138 -4.64 -19.59 0.08
CA ALA A 138 -3.94 -20.88 0.07
C ALA A 138 -4.30 -21.77 1.26
N LEU A 139 -4.58 -21.16 2.42
CA LEU A 139 -5.03 -21.87 3.63
C LEU A 139 -6.53 -22.21 3.61
N SER A 140 -7.35 -21.33 3.02
CA SER A 140 -8.81 -21.41 2.99
C SER A 140 -9.36 -20.89 1.66
N PRO A 141 -9.50 -21.74 0.62
CA PRO A 141 -9.95 -21.30 -0.71
C PRO A 141 -11.32 -20.60 -0.72
N ALA A 142 -12.20 -20.94 0.21
CA ALA A 142 -13.51 -20.32 0.37
C ALA A 142 -13.45 -18.81 0.67
N TRP A 143 -12.30 -18.29 1.13
CA TRP A 143 -12.11 -16.87 1.44
C TRP A 143 -11.63 -16.06 0.23
N ALA A 144 -11.32 -16.70 -0.92
CA ALA A 144 -10.73 -16.04 -2.07
C ALA A 144 -11.54 -14.83 -2.56
N ALA A 145 -12.82 -15.04 -2.88
CA ALA A 145 -13.69 -13.98 -3.41
C ALA A 145 -13.81 -12.76 -2.48
N PRO A 146 -14.19 -12.90 -1.19
CA PRO A 146 -14.29 -11.74 -0.30
C PRO A 146 -12.94 -11.06 -0.05
N LEU A 147 -11.83 -11.80 0.00
CA LEU A 147 -10.49 -11.22 0.19
C LEU A 147 -10.01 -10.44 -1.03
N VAL A 148 -10.32 -10.90 -2.25
CA VAL A 148 -10.03 -10.17 -3.48
C VAL A 148 -10.81 -8.85 -3.52
N VAL A 149 -12.10 -8.87 -3.16
CA VAL A 149 -12.89 -7.63 -3.04
C VAL A 149 -12.28 -6.70 -2.00
N LEU A 150 -11.96 -7.21 -0.82
CA LEU A 150 -11.32 -6.43 0.25
C LEU A 150 -10.00 -5.80 -0.19
N LEU A 151 -9.17 -6.54 -0.91
CA LEU A 151 -7.92 -6.05 -1.50
C LEU A 151 -8.16 -4.86 -2.43
N PHE A 152 -9.09 -4.97 -3.37
CA PHE A 152 -9.37 -3.89 -4.31
C PHE A 152 -9.96 -2.66 -3.62
N VAL A 153 -10.84 -2.83 -2.63
CA VAL A 153 -11.36 -1.71 -1.83
C VAL A 153 -10.25 -1.05 -1.01
N LEU A 154 -9.36 -1.84 -0.41
CA LEU A 154 -8.20 -1.33 0.32
C LEU A 154 -7.26 -0.57 -0.61
N ALA A 155 -6.94 -1.11 -1.79
CA ALA A 155 -6.09 -0.48 -2.79
C ALA A 155 -6.69 0.83 -3.30
N PHE A 156 -7.99 0.84 -3.61
CA PHE A 156 -8.73 2.03 -4.03
C PHE A 156 -8.70 3.12 -2.96
N SER A 157 -8.87 2.75 -1.68
CA SER A 157 -8.84 3.70 -0.56
C SER A 157 -7.53 4.52 -0.53
N ARG A 158 -6.41 3.96 -1.00
CA ARG A 158 -5.10 4.63 -0.99
C ARG A 158 -5.04 5.82 -1.94
N VAL A 159 -5.69 5.71 -3.10
CA VAL A 159 -5.78 6.79 -4.09
C VAL A 159 -6.89 7.76 -3.68
N TYR A 160 -8.06 7.24 -3.30
CA TYR A 160 -9.22 8.03 -2.91
C TYR A 160 -8.96 8.94 -1.70
N LEU A 161 -8.25 8.43 -0.69
CA LEU A 161 -7.83 9.19 0.51
C LEU A 161 -6.57 10.03 0.27
N ARG A 162 -6.09 10.11 -0.97
CA ARG A 162 -4.97 10.94 -1.42
C ARG A 162 -3.61 10.59 -0.81
N VAL A 163 -3.41 9.39 -0.27
CA VAL A 163 -2.13 9.03 0.38
C VAL A 163 -1.11 8.39 -0.55
N HIS A 164 -1.54 7.97 -1.75
CA HIS A 164 -0.70 7.38 -2.79
C HIS A 164 -1.15 7.82 -4.19
N TYR A 165 -0.20 7.82 -5.13
CA TYR A 165 -0.55 7.87 -6.55
C TYR A 165 -1.07 6.52 -7.04
N LEU A 166 -1.79 6.52 -8.16
CA LEU A 166 -2.28 5.29 -8.79
C LEU A 166 -1.13 4.33 -9.13
N LEU A 167 -0.03 4.84 -9.70
CA LEU A 167 1.12 3.99 -10.01
C LEU A 167 1.84 3.45 -8.77
N ASP A 168 1.76 4.14 -7.62
CA ASP A 168 2.29 3.58 -6.36
C ASP A 168 1.48 2.34 -5.94
N VAL A 169 0.17 2.37 -6.17
CA VAL A 169 -0.75 1.25 -5.87
C VAL A 169 -0.52 0.11 -6.85
N VAL A 170 -0.49 0.39 -8.15
CA VAL A 170 -0.23 -0.63 -9.19
C VAL A 170 1.12 -1.31 -8.95
N ALA A 171 2.18 -0.54 -8.70
CA ALA A 171 3.48 -1.11 -8.37
C ALA A 171 3.45 -1.95 -7.09
N GLY A 172 2.70 -1.53 -6.08
CA GLY A 172 2.50 -2.33 -4.86
C GLY A 172 1.77 -3.65 -5.14
N LEU A 173 0.74 -3.65 -5.98
CA LEU A 173 0.04 -4.88 -6.37
C LEU A 173 0.96 -5.85 -7.11
N VAL A 174 1.75 -5.35 -8.07
CA VAL A 174 2.72 -6.17 -8.83
C VAL A 174 3.80 -6.71 -7.90
N PHE A 175 4.39 -5.85 -7.06
CA PHE A 175 5.43 -6.25 -6.12
C PHE A 175 4.93 -7.31 -5.12
N GLY A 176 3.74 -7.08 -4.54
CA GLY A 176 3.10 -8.05 -3.66
C GLY A 176 2.79 -9.37 -4.36
N ALA A 177 2.38 -9.36 -5.64
CA ALA A 177 2.15 -10.57 -6.41
C ALA A 177 3.44 -11.38 -6.63
N CYS A 178 4.55 -10.71 -6.98
CA CYS A 178 5.86 -11.36 -7.07
C CYS A 178 6.27 -12.01 -5.74
N LEU A 179 6.09 -11.30 -4.62
CA LEU A 179 6.40 -11.84 -3.29
C LEU A 179 5.48 -13.02 -2.91
N ALA A 180 4.19 -12.94 -3.24
CA ALA A 180 3.24 -14.01 -2.97
C ALA A 180 3.59 -15.28 -3.76
N VAL A 181 3.94 -15.15 -5.05
CA VAL A 181 4.40 -16.28 -5.87
C VAL A 181 5.67 -16.89 -5.29
N LEU A 182 6.66 -16.05 -4.94
CA LEU A 182 7.91 -16.52 -4.34
C LEU A 182 7.66 -17.26 -3.01
N LEU A 183 6.82 -16.70 -2.15
CA LEU A 183 6.49 -17.31 -0.86
C LEU A 183 5.79 -18.66 -1.05
N LEU A 184 4.74 -18.71 -1.88
CA LEU A 184 3.93 -19.92 -2.08
C LEU A 184 4.70 -21.03 -2.81
N THR A 185 5.77 -20.69 -3.54
CA THR A 185 6.65 -21.67 -4.20
C THR A 185 7.77 -22.15 -3.30
N LEU A 186 8.34 -21.29 -2.45
CA LEU A 186 9.49 -21.63 -1.61
C LEU A 186 9.14 -22.12 -0.20
N VAL A 187 7.99 -21.69 0.35
CA VAL A 187 7.61 -21.98 1.72
C VAL A 187 6.35 -22.86 1.73
N PRO A 188 6.42 -24.08 2.28
CA PRO A 188 5.27 -24.97 2.37
C PRO A 188 4.11 -24.35 3.17
N VAL A 189 2.90 -24.50 2.65
CA VAL A 189 1.67 -24.03 3.30
C VAL A 189 1.30 -24.96 4.47
N PRO A 190 1.13 -24.44 5.71
CA PRO A 190 0.84 -25.28 6.87
C PRO A 190 -0.65 -25.66 6.93
N HIS A 191 -1.05 -26.67 6.16
CA HIS A 191 -2.40 -27.26 6.24
C HIS A 191 -2.67 -27.96 7.59
#